data_AF-A0A2W4SEU3-F1
#
_entry.id   AF-A0A2W4SEU3-F1
#
_cell.length_a   1.000
_cell.length_b   1.000
_cell.length_c   1.000
_cell.angle_alpha   90.00
_cell.angle_beta   90.00
_cell.angle_gamma   90.00
#
_symmetry.space_group_name_H-M   'P 1'
#
loop_
_entity.id
_entity.type
_entity.pdbx_description
1 polymer ?
#
loop_
_entity_poly.entity_id
_entity_poly.type
_entity_poly.pdbx_seq_one_letter_code
_entity_poly.pdbx_strand_id
1 'polypeptide(L)'
;METVTYETDVIAWAQEQVRLLRAGQFSLLDIEHIAEEIEDVGKSEKRELRNRMSVLLAHLLKWQYQPERQGNSWRRTIKEQRKAILDCLDETPSLKPDMQDPHWWERVWADAISAILKEVELDGLPESCPWAFAEILEPTWLPGEKV
;
A
#
# COMPACT_ATOMS: atom_id res chain seq x y z
N MET A 1 12.67 -26.57 -29.18
CA MET A 1 12.58 -26.11 -27.79
C MET A 1 11.46 -25.10 -27.77
N GLU A 2 10.39 -25.36 -27.03
CA GLU A 2 9.36 -24.34 -26.79
C GLU A 2 10.02 -23.17 -26.07
N THR A 3 10.03 -22.02 -26.72
CA THR A 3 10.46 -20.76 -26.12
C THR A 3 9.38 -20.34 -25.14
N VAL A 4 9.68 -20.43 -23.85
CA VAL A 4 8.84 -19.83 -22.81
C VAL A 4 8.74 -18.33 -23.09
N THR A 5 7.52 -17.82 -23.23
CA THR A 5 7.25 -16.40 -23.46
C THR A 5 6.68 -15.75 -22.21
N TYR A 6 6.76 -14.43 -22.14
CA TYR A 6 6.20 -13.61 -21.07
C TYR A 6 4.73 -13.96 -20.77
N GLU A 7 3.92 -14.15 -21.81
CA GLU A 7 2.47 -14.38 -21.71
C GLU A 7 2.10 -15.80 -21.25
N THR A 8 3.02 -16.76 -21.40
CA THR A 8 2.76 -18.17 -21.11
C THR A 8 3.21 -18.58 -19.71
N ASP A 9 4.38 -18.08 -19.27
CA ASP A 9 4.92 -18.32 -17.94
C ASP A 9 5.91 -17.20 -17.59
N VAL A 10 5.40 -16.16 -16.93
CA VAL A 10 6.19 -14.99 -16.52
C VAL A 10 7.36 -15.36 -15.61
N ILE A 11 7.23 -16.40 -14.78
CA ILE A 11 8.29 -16.81 -13.85
C ILE A 11 9.44 -17.44 -14.63
N ALA A 12 9.14 -18.39 -15.51
CA ALA A 12 10.16 -19.04 -16.31
C ALA A 12 10.77 -18.09 -17.36
N TRP A 13 9.99 -17.17 -17.93
CA TRP A 13 10.49 -16.07 -18.76
C TRP A 13 11.47 -15.18 -17.98
N ALA A 14 11.10 -14.71 -16.78
CA ALA A 14 11.95 -13.83 -15.98
C ALA A 14 13.27 -14.51 -15.58
N GLN A 15 13.23 -15.80 -15.26
CA GLN A 15 14.43 -16.60 -14.97
C GLN A 15 15.38 -16.66 -16.18
N GLU A 16 14.83 -16.82 -17.39
CA GLU A 16 15.62 -16.82 -18.63
C GLU A 16 16.20 -15.43 -18.92
N GLN A 17 15.43 -14.34 -18.76
CA GLN A 17 15.95 -12.97 -18.92
C GLN A 17 17.10 -12.70 -17.94
N VAL A 18 16.99 -13.14 -16.68
CA VAL A 18 18.07 -13.04 -15.68
C VAL A 18 19.31 -13.86 -16.11
N ARG A 19 19.11 -15.06 -16.67
CA ARG A 19 20.22 -15.89 -17.19
C ARG A 19 20.94 -15.19 -18.33
N LEU A 20 20.20 -14.64 -19.30
CA LEU A 20 20.74 -13.91 -20.45
C LEU A 20 21.50 -12.65 -20.03
N LEU A 21 20.93 -11.87 -19.09
CA LEU A 21 21.57 -10.69 -18.49
C LEU A 21 22.92 -11.05 -17.85
N ARG A 22 22.95 -12.09 -17.00
CA ARG A 22 24.18 -12.54 -16.32
C ARG A 22 25.23 -13.10 -17.29
N ALA A 23 24.80 -13.69 -18.40
CA ALA A 23 25.68 -14.19 -19.45
C ALA A 23 26.17 -13.11 -20.43
N GLY A 24 25.71 -11.86 -20.30
CA GLY A 24 26.04 -10.76 -21.21
C GLY A 24 25.44 -10.90 -22.61
N GLN A 25 24.41 -11.74 -22.78
CA GLN A 25 23.78 -12.02 -24.07
C GLN A 25 22.68 -10.99 -24.38
N PHE A 26 23.03 -9.70 -24.36
CA PHE A 26 22.07 -8.59 -24.42
C PHE A 26 21.19 -8.57 -25.68
N SER A 27 21.70 -9.09 -26.80
CA SER A 27 20.93 -9.18 -28.06
C SER A 27 19.77 -10.16 -28.02
N LEU A 28 19.69 -11.01 -26.99
CA LEU A 28 18.62 -11.99 -26.80
C LEU A 28 17.59 -11.53 -25.76
N LEU A 29 17.79 -10.37 -25.14
CA LEU A 29 16.88 -9.86 -24.13
C LEU A 29 15.58 -9.35 -24.74
N ASP A 30 14.50 -9.64 -24.02
CA ASP A 30 13.18 -9.09 -24.28
C ASP A 30 13.04 -7.72 -23.62
N ILE A 31 13.65 -6.71 -24.25
CA ILE A 31 13.82 -5.37 -23.65
C ILE A 31 12.50 -4.67 -23.34
N GLU A 32 11.48 -4.86 -24.18
CA GLU A 32 10.17 -4.22 -24.01
C GLU A 32 9.49 -4.74 -22.73
N HIS A 33 9.32 -6.05 -22.58
CA HIS A 33 8.71 -6.63 -21.38
C HIS A 33 9.57 -6.43 -20.12
N ILE A 34 10.90 -6.41 -20.23
CA ILE A 34 11.77 -6.05 -19.09
C ILE A 34 11.52 -4.61 -18.64
N ALA A 35 11.38 -3.66 -19.57
CA ALA A 35 11.10 -2.28 -19.24
C ALA A 35 9.72 -2.13 -18.57
N GLU A 36 8.70 -2.81 -19.09
CA GLU A 36 7.36 -2.85 -18.49
C GLU A 36 7.41 -3.39 -17.04
N GLU A 37 8.08 -4.50 -16.81
CA GLU A 37 8.23 -5.08 -15.47
C GLU A 37 8.93 -4.10 -14.50
N ILE A 38 10.01 -3.44 -14.93
CA ILE A 38 10.72 -2.44 -14.11
C ILE A 38 9.81 -1.25 -13.77
N GLU A 39 9.04 -0.76 -14.73
CA GLU A 39 8.06 0.31 -14.47
C GLU A 39 6.96 -0.14 -13.50
N ASP A 40 6.54 -1.40 -13.60
CA ASP A 40 5.47 -1.95 -12.79
C ASP A 40 5.90 -2.25 -11.35
N VAL A 41 7.17 -2.57 -11.09
CA VAL A 41 7.72 -2.64 -9.72
C VAL A 41 7.49 -1.32 -8.97
N GLY A 42 7.80 -0.18 -9.60
CA GLY A 42 7.58 1.13 -8.94
C GLY A 42 6.10 1.41 -8.65
N LYS A 43 5.21 1.00 -9.56
CA LYS A 43 3.75 1.20 -9.42
C LYS A 43 3.16 0.28 -8.35
N SER A 44 3.64 -0.96 -8.23
CA SER A 44 3.14 -1.93 -7.26
C SER A 44 3.48 -1.52 -5.83
N GLU A 45 4.72 -1.12 -5.57
CA GLU A 45 5.18 -0.62 -4.26
C GLU A 45 4.36 0.60 -3.80
N LYS A 46 4.15 1.58 -4.69
CA LYS A 46 3.30 2.75 -4.40
C LYS A 46 1.85 2.38 -4.11
N ARG A 47 1.31 1.42 -4.88
CA ARG A 47 -0.07 0.95 -4.71
C ARG A 47 -0.25 0.22 -3.38
N GLU A 48 0.73 -0.57 -2.99
CA GLU A 48 0.71 -1.31 -1.73
C GLU A 48 0.77 -0.37 -0.53
N LEU A 49 1.70 0.61 -0.52
CA LEU A 49 1.77 1.61 0.55
C LEU A 49 0.44 2.38 0.68
N ARG A 50 -0.14 2.81 -0.44
CA ARG A 50 -1.46 3.47 -0.47
C ARG A 50 -2.54 2.56 0.14
N ASN A 51 -2.61 1.31 -0.31
CA ASN A 51 -3.60 0.34 0.17
C ASN A 51 -3.50 0.12 1.69
N ARG A 52 -2.29 -0.13 2.21
CA ARG A 52 -2.05 -0.31 3.65
C ARG A 52 -2.47 0.91 4.45
N MET A 53 -2.13 2.12 3.98
CA MET A 53 -2.53 3.37 4.63
C MET A 53 -4.06 3.54 4.62
N SER A 54 -4.73 3.28 3.49
CA SER A 54 -6.19 3.38 3.40
C SER A 54 -6.89 2.40 4.33
N VAL A 55 -6.39 1.16 4.46
CA VAL A 55 -6.93 0.17 5.41
C VAL A 55 -6.71 0.63 6.85
N LEU A 56 -5.54 1.19 7.18
CA LEU A 56 -5.27 1.75 8.51
C LEU A 56 -6.25 2.87 8.84
N LEU A 57 -6.40 3.87 7.95
CA LEU A 57 -7.31 5.00 8.17
C LEU A 57 -8.77 4.56 8.28
N ALA A 58 -9.20 3.60 7.46
CA ALA A 58 -10.54 3.03 7.57
C ALA A 58 -10.77 2.41 8.95
N HIS A 59 -9.79 1.69 9.50
CA HIS A 59 -9.92 1.10 10.84
C HIS A 59 -9.85 2.13 11.96
N LEU A 60 -9.07 3.21 11.81
CA LEU A 60 -9.08 4.33 12.75
C LEU A 60 -10.41 5.08 12.72
N LEU A 61 -11.04 5.23 11.54
CA LEU A 61 -12.39 5.79 11.41
C LEU A 61 -13.41 4.89 12.08
N LYS A 62 -13.37 3.57 11.81
CA LYS A 62 -14.21 2.59 12.51
C LYS A 62 -14.04 2.69 14.02
N TRP A 63 -12.80 2.82 14.49
CA TRP A 63 -12.50 3.00 15.91
C TRP A 63 -13.20 4.24 16.49
N GLN A 64 -13.13 5.39 15.82
CA GLN A 64 -13.72 6.64 16.32
C GLN A 64 -15.25 6.63 16.29
N TYR A 65 -15.85 6.14 15.20
CA TYR A 65 -17.27 6.31 14.92
C TYR A 65 -18.13 5.10 15.31
N GLN A 66 -17.53 3.96 15.66
CA GLN A 66 -18.24 2.75 16.12
C GLN A 66 -17.66 2.25 17.46
N PRO A 67 -17.77 3.03 18.55
CA PRO A 67 -17.22 2.67 19.86
C PRO A 67 -17.72 1.32 20.39
N GLU A 68 -18.95 0.93 20.05
CA GLU A 68 -19.58 -0.34 20.44
C GLU A 68 -18.96 -1.57 19.78
N ARG A 69 -18.17 -1.39 18.72
CA ARG A 69 -17.48 -2.46 17.98
C ARG A 69 -15.97 -2.47 18.19
N GLN A 70 -15.46 -1.57 19.02
CA GLN A 70 -14.05 -1.55 19.39
C GLN A 70 -13.67 -2.89 20.05
N GLY A 71 -12.63 -3.52 19.52
CA GLY A 71 -12.23 -4.84 19.99
C GLY A 71 -10.83 -5.24 19.55
N ASN A 72 -10.38 -6.39 20.04
CA ASN A 72 -9.03 -6.91 19.79
C ASN A 72 -8.76 -7.19 18.31
N SER A 73 -9.80 -7.51 17.52
CA SER A 73 -9.67 -7.68 16.07
C SER A 73 -9.21 -6.38 15.40
N TRP A 74 -9.90 -5.26 15.65
CA TRP A 74 -9.54 -3.97 15.07
C TRP A 74 -8.19 -3.46 15.55
N ARG A 75 -7.89 -3.61 16.85
CA ARG A 75 -6.55 -3.27 17.38
C ARG A 75 -5.44 -4.05 16.67
N ARG A 76 -5.68 -5.34 16.38
CA ARG A 76 -4.71 -6.17 15.65
C ARG A 76 -4.50 -5.64 14.23
N THR A 77 -5.59 -5.37 13.50
CA THR A 77 -5.48 -4.81 12.14
C THR A 77 -4.76 -3.47 12.13
N ILE A 78 -5.08 -2.55 13.04
CA ILE A 78 -4.40 -1.25 13.16
C ILE A 78 -2.89 -1.45 13.39
N LYS A 79 -2.52 -2.30 14.34
CA LYS A 79 -1.12 -2.60 14.65
C LYS A 79 -0.39 -3.23 13.46
N GLU A 80 -1.05 -4.17 12.77
CA GLU A 80 -0.51 -4.85 11.59
C GLU A 80 -0.26 -3.87 10.45
N GLN A 81 -1.23 -3.01 10.13
CA GLN A 81 -1.07 -2.04 9.05
C GLN A 81 0.01 -0.99 9.39
N ARG A 82 0.07 -0.50 10.63
CA ARG A 82 1.17 0.39 11.07
C ARG A 82 2.53 -0.25 10.85
N LYS A 83 2.70 -1.50 11.32
CA LYS A 83 3.96 -2.24 11.13
C LYS A 83 4.29 -2.36 9.64
N ALA A 84 3.35 -2.83 8.83
CA ALA A 84 3.61 -3.07 7.43
C ALA A 84 3.87 -1.78 6.62
N ILE A 85 3.26 -0.65 7.00
CA ILE A 85 3.59 0.66 6.42
C ILE A 85 5.04 1.02 6.74
N LEU A 86 5.47 0.85 7.99
CA LEU A 86 6.86 1.12 8.39
C LEU A 86 7.83 0.19 7.63
N ASP A 87 7.51 -1.11 7.54
CA ASP A 87 8.30 -2.09 6.80
C ASP A 87 8.44 -1.66 5.31
N CYS A 88 7.34 -1.28 4.64
CA CYS A 88 7.39 -0.76 3.26
C CYS A 88 8.30 0.47 3.09
N LEU A 89 8.30 1.38 4.08
CA LEU A 89 9.11 2.61 4.02
C LEU A 89 10.59 2.36 4.31
N ASP A 90 10.89 1.33 5.10
CA ASP A 90 12.26 0.92 5.41
C ASP A 90 12.86 0.11 4.25
N GLU A 91 12.08 -0.77 3.60
CA GLU A 91 12.48 -1.53 2.42
C GLU A 91 12.60 -0.65 1.17
N THR A 92 11.69 0.33 1.01
CA THR A 92 11.64 1.22 -0.16
C THR A 92 11.66 2.70 0.27
N PRO A 93 12.82 3.26 0.68
CA PRO A 93 12.92 4.64 1.17
C PRO A 93 12.47 5.72 0.18
N SER A 94 12.48 5.42 -1.13
CA SER A 94 12.00 6.31 -2.19
C SER A 94 10.48 6.54 -2.15
N LEU A 95 9.72 5.80 -1.32
CA LEU A 95 8.30 6.04 -1.07
C LEU A 95 8.04 7.13 -0.02
N LYS A 96 9.02 7.48 0.82
CA LYS A 96 8.85 8.50 1.87
C LYS A 96 8.35 9.86 1.35
N PRO A 97 8.80 10.36 0.18
CA PRO A 97 8.27 11.59 -0.41
C PRO A 97 6.78 11.50 -0.79
N ASP A 98 6.28 10.32 -1.19
CA ASP A 98 4.86 10.15 -1.54
C ASP A 98 3.96 10.43 -0.31
N MET A 99 4.47 10.21 0.92
CA MET A 99 3.76 10.53 2.16
C MET A 99 3.62 12.03 2.45
N GLN A 100 4.34 12.87 1.71
CA GLN A 100 4.24 14.33 1.81
C GLN A 100 3.44 14.91 0.64
N ASP A 101 3.06 14.09 -0.35
CA ASP A 101 2.28 14.50 -1.50
C ASP A 101 0.79 14.65 -1.11
N PRO A 102 0.22 15.87 -1.19
CA PRO A 102 -1.20 16.10 -0.89
C PRO A 102 -2.13 15.25 -1.76
N HIS A 103 -1.78 15.04 -3.04
CA HIS A 103 -2.63 14.30 -3.96
C HIS A 103 -2.60 12.79 -3.68
N TRP A 104 -1.49 12.29 -3.12
CA TRP A 104 -1.44 10.93 -2.57
C TRP A 104 -2.39 10.78 -1.38
N TRP A 105 -2.38 11.74 -0.44
CA TRP A 105 -3.28 11.75 0.72
C TRP A 105 -4.76 11.84 0.35
N GLU A 106 -5.12 12.67 -0.64
CA GLU A 106 -6.50 12.74 -1.16
C GLU A 106 -7.01 11.37 -1.59
N ARG A 107 -6.20 10.63 -2.37
CA ARG A 107 -6.56 9.28 -2.83
C ARG A 107 -6.65 8.29 -1.68
N VAL A 108 -5.65 8.27 -0.80
CA VAL A 108 -5.63 7.41 0.39
C VAL A 108 -6.88 7.62 1.24
N TRP A 109 -7.25 8.87 1.48
CA TRP A 109 -8.41 9.24 2.27
C TRP A 109 -9.72 8.82 1.58
N ALA A 110 -9.87 9.11 0.28
CA ALA A 110 -11.03 8.70 -0.48
C ALA A 110 -11.22 7.17 -0.47
N ASP A 111 -10.14 6.40 -0.59
CA ASP A 111 -10.18 4.93 -0.50
C ASP A 111 -10.62 4.47 0.90
N ALA A 112 -10.13 5.12 1.96
CA ALA A 112 -10.50 4.79 3.35
C ALA A 112 -11.99 5.09 3.62
N ILE A 113 -12.50 6.22 3.14
CA ILE A 113 -13.91 6.60 3.20
C ILE A 113 -14.77 5.59 2.41
N SER A 114 -14.35 5.24 1.20
CA SER A 114 -15.06 4.22 0.40
C SER A 114 -15.11 2.87 1.13
N ALA A 115 -14.03 2.47 1.80
CA ALA A 115 -13.98 1.23 2.55
C ALA A 115 -14.95 1.20 3.74
N ILE A 116 -15.05 2.29 4.52
CA ILE A 116 -15.97 2.33 5.67
C ILE A 116 -17.43 2.42 5.22
N LEU A 117 -17.73 3.21 4.18
CA LEU A 117 -19.10 3.41 3.67
C LEU A 117 -19.68 2.14 3.00
N LYS A 118 -18.85 1.18 2.61
CA LYS A 118 -19.32 -0.14 2.15
C LYS A 118 -19.90 -1.01 3.27
N GLU A 119 -19.50 -0.76 4.52
CA GLU A 119 -19.88 -1.58 5.66
C GLU A 119 -20.93 -0.90 6.53
N VAL A 120 -20.92 0.43 6.60
CA VAL A 120 -21.73 1.22 7.52
C VAL A 120 -22.16 2.52 6.86
N GLU A 121 -23.43 2.86 7.00
CA GLU A 121 -23.96 4.17 6.65
C GLU A 121 -23.59 5.16 7.76
N LEU A 122 -22.66 6.08 7.45
CA LEU A 122 -22.15 7.09 8.36
C LEU A 122 -22.28 8.47 7.72
N ASP A 123 -22.87 9.42 8.46
CA ASP A 123 -22.92 10.82 8.08
C ASP A 123 -21.86 11.64 8.83
N GLY A 124 -21.47 12.78 8.25
CA GLY A 124 -20.58 13.74 8.91
C GLY A 124 -19.10 13.32 8.98
N LEU A 125 -18.67 12.37 8.15
CA LEU A 125 -17.25 12.08 7.99
C LEU A 125 -16.51 13.31 7.45
N PRO A 126 -15.31 13.63 7.95
CA PRO A 126 -14.57 14.80 7.51
C PRO A 126 -14.09 14.66 6.06
N GLU A 127 -14.10 15.76 5.31
CA GLU A 127 -13.69 15.80 3.89
C GLU A 127 -12.21 15.47 3.68
N SER A 128 -11.38 15.65 4.72
CA SER A 128 -9.96 15.31 4.73
C SER A 128 -9.58 14.65 6.06
N CYS A 129 -8.42 13.97 6.07
CA CYS A 129 -7.94 13.28 7.27
C CYS A 129 -7.70 14.29 8.41
N PRO A 130 -8.38 14.15 9.57
CA PRO A 130 -8.26 15.12 10.66
C PRO A 130 -7.06 14.86 11.57
N TRP A 131 -6.31 13.76 11.35
CA TRP A 131 -5.24 13.32 12.22
C TRP A 131 -3.88 13.64 11.65
N ALA A 132 -2.94 13.99 12.51
CA ALA A 132 -1.56 14.19 12.09
C ALA A 132 -0.92 12.84 11.73
N PHE A 133 0.01 12.89 10.77
CA PHE A 133 0.76 11.70 10.36
C PHE A 133 1.45 10.97 11.53
N ALA A 134 2.05 11.74 12.45
CA ALA A 134 2.69 11.20 13.64
C ALA A 134 1.72 10.39 14.51
N GLU A 135 0.46 10.85 14.63
CA GLU A 135 -0.57 10.14 15.38
C GLU A 135 -1.01 8.86 14.67
N ILE A 136 -1.21 8.93 13.35
CA ILE A 136 -1.65 7.79 12.54
C ILE A 136 -0.71 6.60 12.71
N LEU A 137 0.61 6.82 12.70
CA LEU A 137 1.61 5.76 12.84
C LEU A 137 2.05 5.48 14.28
N GLU A 138 1.66 6.30 15.26
CA GLU A 138 2.04 6.09 16.66
C GLU A 138 1.48 4.74 17.17
N PRO A 139 2.33 3.80 17.61
CA PRO A 139 1.92 2.42 17.92
C PRO A 139 0.71 2.27 18.84
N THR A 140 0.59 3.12 19.88
CA THR A 140 -0.48 3.00 20.88
C THR A 140 -1.61 3.99 20.68
N TRP A 141 -1.49 4.96 19.77
CA TRP A 141 -2.50 5.99 19.60
C TRP A 141 -3.77 5.43 18.94
N LEU A 142 -4.92 5.89 19.44
CA LEU A 142 -6.24 5.61 18.90
C LEU A 142 -7.10 6.89 18.94
N PRO A 143 -7.91 7.16 17.92
CA PRO A 143 -8.71 8.38 17.87
C PRO A 143 -9.83 8.36 18.92
N GLY A 144 -10.11 9.52 19.51
CA GLY A 144 -11.12 9.67 20.57
C GLY A 144 -10.59 9.47 22.00
N GLU A 145 -9.33 9.08 22.17
CA GLU A 145 -8.66 9.19 23.47
C GLU A 145 -8.38 10.68 23.76
N LYS A 146 -8.86 11.19 24.90
CA LYS A 146 -8.41 12.49 25.39
C LYS A 146 -6.99 12.32 25.90
N VAL A 147 -6.03 13.01 25.27
CA VAL A 147 -4.68 13.21 25.82
C VAL A 147 -4.77 13.94 27.16
#